data_AF-T0LAT0-F1
#
_entry.id   AF-T0LAT0-F1
#
_cell.length_a   1.000
_cell.length_b   1.000
_cell.length_c   1.000
_cell.angle_alpha   90.00
_cell.angle_beta   90.00
_cell.angle_gamma   90.00
#
_symmetry.space_group_name_H-M   'P 1'
#
loop_
_entity.id
_entity.type
_entity.pdbx_description
1 polymer ?
#
loop_
_entity_poly.entity_id
_entity_poly.type
_entity_poly.pdbx_seq_one_letter_code
_entity_poly.pdbx_strand_id
1 'polypeptide(L)' 'MPKFEKSFYKEHPDVSERSEEEIQAFRKEKEMAVQGSNVPRPVKTFDEAGFPATFWLAHGSVWT' A
#
# COMPACT_ATOMS: atom_id res chain seq x y z
N MET A 1 -7.69 17.39 -25.54
CA MET A 1 -7.34 16.12 -24.86
C MET A 1 -7.72 16.27 -23.39
N PRO A 2 -8.56 15.39 -22.82
CA PRO A 2 -8.93 15.49 -21.41
C PRO A 2 -7.68 15.31 -20.53
N LYS A 3 -7.63 16.01 -19.39
CA LYS A 3 -6.52 15.92 -18.44
C LYS A 3 -6.48 14.49 -17.89
N PHE A 4 -5.34 13.83 -18.02
CA PHE A 4 -5.09 12.52 -17.44
C PHE A 4 -4.41 12.69 -16.08
N GLU A 5 -5.03 12.16 -15.03
CA GLU A 5 -4.49 12.20 -13.67
C GLU A 5 -3.69 10.92 -13.39
N LYS A 6 -2.41 11.07 -13.07
CA LYS A 6 -1.51 9.96 -12.72
C LYS A 6 -1.48 9.65 -11.23
N SER A 7 -1.84 10.61 -10.40
CA SER A 7 -1.83 10.48 -8.94
C SER A 7 -3.18 10.00 -8.44
N PHE A 8 -3.44 8.70 -8.56
CA PHE A 8 -4.68 8.07 -8.09
C PHE A 8 -4.53 7.37 -6.74
N TYR A 9 -3.30 7.26 -6.22
CA TYR A 9 -3.04 6.61 -4.93
C TYR A 9 -3.69 7.41 -3.79
N LYS A 10 -4.47 6.70 -2.97
CA LYS A 10 -5.04 7.19 -1.72
C LYS A 10 -4.60 6.22 -0.62
N GLU A 11 -3.86 6.73 0.35
CA GLU A 11 -3.34 5.92 1.45
C GLU A 11 -4.51 5.39 2.30
N HIS A 12 -4.47 4.10 2.65
CA HIS A 12 -5.47 3.49 3.52
C HIS A 12 -5.36 4.09 4.94
N PRO A 13 -6.46 4.25 5.71
CA PRO A 13 -6.40 4.77 7.08
C PRO A 13 -5.40 4.03 7.96
N ASP A 14 -5.44 2.69 7.97
CA ASP A 14 -4.51 1.86 8.76
C ASP A 14 -3.04 2.02 8.35
N VAL A 15 -2.78 2.40 7.10
CA VAL A 15 -1.43 2.72 6.62
C VAL A 15 -1.03 4.11 7.10
N SER A 16 -1.96 5.07 7.05
CA SER A 16 -1.74 6.47 7.46
C SER A 16 -1.51 6.62 8.97
N GLU A 17 -2.21 5.81 9.77
CA GLU A 17 -2.16 5.82 11.24
C GLU A 17 -0.95 5.04 11.81
N ARG A 18 -0.24 4.28 10.97
CA ARG A 18 0.90 3.45 11.40
C ARG A 18 2.07 4.31 11.90
N SER A 19 2.58 3.95 13.07
CA SER A 19 3.69 4.65 13.70
C SER A 19 4.99 4.50 12.90
N GLU A 20 5.90 5.46 13.04
CA GLU A 20 7.20 5.42 12.36
C GLU A 20 8.03 4.23 12.84
N GLU A 21 7.95 3.90 14.13
CA GLU A 21 8.62 2.76 14.74
C GLU A 21 8.19 1.44 14.08
N GLU A 22 6.88 1.25 13.88
CA GLU A 22 6.35 0.07 13.20
C GLU A 22 6.73 0.00 11.72
N ILE A 23 6.78 1.15 11.05
CA ILE A 23 7.20 1.24 9.64
C ILE A 23 8.66 0.80 9.50
N GLN A 24 9.54 1.33 10.36
CA GLN A 24 10.96 1.00 10.33
C GLN A 24 11.21 -0.45 10.72
N ALA A 25 10.49 -0.96 11.73
CA ALA A 25 10.55 -2.37 12.11
C ALA A 25 10.14 -3.28 10.93
N PHE A 26 9.05 -2.95 10.24
CA PHE A 26 8.58 -3.72 9.08
C PHE A 26 9.56 -3.66 7.91
N ARG A 27 10.08 -2.47 7.58
CA ARG A 27 11.10 -2.32 6.53
C ARG A 27 12.34 -3.15 6.83
N LYS A 28 12.80 -3.15 8.09
CA LYS A 28 13.93 -3.98 8.52
C LYS A 28 13.62 -5.48 8.43
N GLU A 29 12.47 -5.91 8.93
CA GLU A 29 12.03 -7.31 8.92
C GLU A 29 11.95 -7.87 7.49
N LYS A 30 11.48 -7.04 6.54
CA LYS A 30 11.34 -7.40 5.12
C LYS A 30 12.55 -7.00 4.26
N GLU A 31 13.67 -6.64 4.88
CA GLU A 31 14.93 -6.29 4.21
C GLU A 31 14.78 -5.20 3.13
N MET A 32 13.89 -4.24 3.37
CA MET A 32 13.59 -3.16 2.44
C MET A 32 14.65 -2.06 2.50
N ALA A 33 15.19 -1.69 1.34
CA ALA A 33 15.98 -0.48 1.17
C ALA A 33 15.14 0.59 0.46
N VAL A 34 15.03 1.77 1.06
CA VAL A 34 14.22 2.88 0.56
C VAL A 34 15.10 4.11 0.35
N GLN A 35 15.03 4.71 -0.84
CA GLN A 35 15.76 5.93 -1.17
C GLN A 35 14.80 6.98 -1.75
N GLY A 36 14.91 8.21 -1.24
CA GLY A 36 14.11 9.35 -1.69
C GLY A 36 13.39 10.06 -0.55
N SER A 37 12.79 11.20 -0.86
CA SER A 37 11.94 11.98 0.05
C SER A 37 10.46 11.64 -0.17
N ASN A 38 9.64 11.71 0.88
CA ASN A 38 8.20 11.47 0.83
C ASN A 38 7.83 10.08 0.27
N VAL A 39 8.62 9.05 0.60
CA VAL A 39 8.30 7.68 0.19
C VAL A 39 7.06 7.21 0.98
N PRO A 40 6.00 6.74 0.29
CA PRO A 40 4.80 6.25 0.94
C PRO A 40 5.09 5.14 1.96
N ARG A 41 4.19 5.03 2.94
CA ARG A 41 4.30 3.98 3.95
C ARG A 41 4.04 2.61 3.33
N PRO A 42 4.68 1.54 3.84
CA PRO A 42 4.45 0.20 3.32
C PRO A 42 3.03 -0.27 3.65
N VAL A 43 2.40 -0.92 2.68
CA VAL A 43 1.19 -1.73 2.90
C VAL A 43 1.61 -3.11 3.42
N LYS A 44 0.87 -3.64 4.39
CA LYS A 44 1.09 -4.98 4.98
C LYS A 44 0.12 -6.02 4.43
N THR A 45 -1.04 -5.59 3.94
CA THR A 45 -2.07 -6.47 3.37
C THR A 45 -2.53 -5.99 2.01
N PHE A 46 -3.22 -6.86 1.28
CA PHE A 46 -3.77 -6.57 -0.03
C PHE A 46 -4.97 -5.61 0.02
N ASP A 47 -5.75 -5.63 1.09
CA ASP A 47 -6.86 -4.71 1.33
C ASP A 47 -6.39 -3.25 1.46
N GLU A 48 -5.19 -3.04 2.03
CA GLU A 48 -4.57 -1.73 2.17
C GLU A 48 -4.10 -1.12 0.83
N ALA A 49 -4.03 -1.90 -0.26
CA ALA A 49 -3.49 -1.46 -1.53
C ALA A 49 -4.48 -0.68 -2.43
N GLY A 50 -5.74 -0.54 -2.01
CA GLY A 50 -6.74 0.26 -2.73
C GLY A 50 -7.24 -0.37 -4.02
N PHE A 51 -7.16 -1.70 -4.15
CA PHE A 51 -7.73 -2.41 -5.30
C PHE A 51 -9.26 -2.33 -5.32
N PRO A 52 -9.90 -2.23 -6.51
CA PRO A 52 -11.35 -2.30 -6.62
C PRO A 52 -11.90 -3.63 -6.10
N ALA A 53 -13.11 -3.64 -5.53
CA ALA A 53 -13.76 -4.87 -5.04
C ALA A 53 -13.88 -5.97 -6.11
N THR A 54 -13.99 -5.59 -7.39
CA THR A 54 -14.01 -6.53 -8.53
C THR A 54 -12.69 -7.30 -8.70
N PHE A 55 -11.57 -6.76 -8.19
CA PHE A 55 -10.28 -7.45 -8.19
C PHE A 55 -10.34 -8.75 -7.38
N TRP A 56 -11.08 -8.75 -6.27
CA TRP A 56 -11.28 -9.94 -5.43
C TRP A 56 -12.22 -10.98 -6.06
N LEU A 57 -13.19 -10.52 -6.87
CA LEU A 57 -14.12 -11.40 -7.57
C LEU A 57 -13.48 -12.15 -8.75
N ALA A 58 -12.44 -11.58 -9.36
CA ALA A 58 -11.71 -12.20 -10.48
C ALA A 58 -10.69 -13.26 -10.04
N HIS A 59 -10.21 -13.18 -8.80
CA HIS A 59 -9.23 -14.11 -8.22
C HIS A 59 -9.84 -14.90 -7.07
N GLY A 60 -10.97 -15.57 -7.35
CA GLY A 60 -11.72 -16.35 -6.37
C GLY A 60 -10.82 -17.11 -5.39
N SER A 61 -10.86 -16.69 -4.14
CA SER A 61 -10.52 -17.46 -2.94
C SER A 61 -9.37 -18.47 -3.08
N VAL A 62 -8.13 -18.01 -3.28
CA VAL A 62 -6.93 -18.85 -3.08
C VAL A 62 -5.86 -18.08 -2.32
N TRP A 63 -6.19 -17.48 -1.17
CA TRP A 63 -5.20 -17.06 -0.16
C TRP A 63 -5.87 -17.07 1.22
N THR A 64 -6.25 -18.26 1.69
CA THR A 64 -6.45 -18.58 3.12
C THR A 64 -5.64 -19.82 3.42
#